data_AF-A0A2N5RJA6-F1
#
_entry.id   AF-A0A2N5RJA6-F1
#
_cell.length_a   1.000
_cell.length_b   1.000
_cell.length_c   1.000
_cell.angle_alpha   90.00
_cell.angle_beta   90.00
_cell.angle_gamma   90.00
#
_symmetry.space_group_name_H-M   'P 1'
#
loop_
_entity.id
_entity.type
_entity.pdbx_description
1 polymer ?
#
loop_
_entity_poly.entity_id
_entity_poly.type
_entity_poly.pdbx_seq_one_letter_code
_entity_poly.pdbx_strand_id
1 'polypeptide(L)'
;MILFKKPGEKNTRETLEIAVKKAATLPSKKILVASTTGRSAKIALDIAPDDLKIVTITHHTGFEEPDIQEFDEGIKKLLEERGHRVLTATHALSAGERCLRKKFGGIYPLEIIANTLRMFSEGVKVAVEISLMAADAGLVKTAELIVACGGTGSGLDSAVVIKPANSSNLFDLRIVEILCMPQNF
;
A
#
# COMPACT_ATOMS: atom_id res chain seq x y z
N MET A 1 -12.65 0.65 -14.14
CA MET A 1 -12.50 1.41 -12.88
C MET A 1 -13.84 1.45 -12.16
N ILE A 2 -13.87 1.02 -10.91
CA ILE A 2 -15.03 1.10 -9.99
C ILE A 2 -14.88 2.34 -9.12
N LEU A 3 -15.98 3.08 -8.89
CA LEU A 3 -15.98 4.29 -8.08
C LEU A 3 -16.84 4.11 -6.83
N PHE A 4 -16.22 4.15 -5.66
CA PHE A 4 -16.94 4.03 -4.39
C PHE A 4 -17.57 5.37 -3.98
N LYS A 5 -18.81 5.34 -3.48
CA LYS A 5 -19.54 6.57 -3.12
C LYS A 5 -18.91 7.38 -1.98
N LYS A 6 -18.22 6.71 -1.04
CA LYS A 6 -17.49 7.35 0.07
C LYS A 6 -16.22 6.56 0.37
N PRO A 7 -15.18 7.18 0.95
CA PRO A 7 -13.93 6.50 1.25
C PRO A 7 -14.04 5.59 2.50
N GLY A 8 -12.95 4.86 2.77
CA GLY A 8 -12.71 4.15 4.02
C GLY A 8 -13.14 2.67 4.09
N GLU A 9 -13.04 2.13 5.29
CA GLU A 9 -13.02 0.70 5.63
C GLU A 9 -14.16 -0.14 5.07
N LYS A 10 -15.35 0.44 4.91
CA LYS A 10 -16.51 -0.25 4.33
C LYS A 10 -16.24 -0.82 2.93
N ASN A 11 -15.26 -0.28 2.21
CA ASN A 11 -14.90 -0.72 0.86
C ASN A 11 -13.78 -1.79 0.86
N THR A 12 -13.28 -2.21 2.04
CA THR A 12 -12.06 -3.04 2.15
C THR A 12 -12.20 -4.37 1.43
N ARG A 13 -13.28 -5.11 1.72
CA ARG A 13 -13.51 -6.43 1.13
C ARG A 13 -13.66 -6.33 -0.40
N GLU A 14 -14.47 -5.40 -0.88
CA GLU A 14 -14.69 -5.22 -2.32
C GLU A 14 -13.41 -4.78 -3.04
N THR A 15 -12.63 -3.87 -2.43
CA THR A 15 -11.31 -3.45 -2.94
C THR A 15 -10.36 -4.64 -3.10
N LEU A 16 -10.29 -5.51 -2.07
CA LEU A 16 -9.45 -6.70 -2.10
C LEU A 16 -9.93 -7.72 -3.13
N GLU A 17 -11.22 -7.94 -3.28
CA GLU A 17 -11.78 -8.86 -4.29
C GLU A 17 -11.44 -8.40 -5.72
N ILE A 18 -11.57 -7.10 -6.00
CA ILE A 18 -11.16 -6.48 -7.28
C ILE A 18 -9.65 -6.66 -7.50
N ALA A 19 -8.86 -6.34 -6.48
CA ALA A 19 -7.40 -6.37 -6.55
C ALA A 19 -6.85 -7.78 -6.73
N VAL A 20 -7.34 -8.76 -5.97
CA VAL A 20 -6.95 -10.18 -6.05
C VAL A 20 -7.29 -10.74 -7.43
N LYS A 21 -8.50 -10.48 -7.93
CA LYS A 21 -8.90 -10.89 -9.28
C LYS A 21 -7.93 -10.37 -10.33
N LYS A 22 -7.52 -9.09 -10.25
CA LYS A 22 -6.55 -8.54 -11.20
C LYS A 22 -5.15 -9.11 -10.98
N ALA A 23 -4.67 -9.17 -9.75
CA ALA A 23 -3.32 -9.63 -9.42
C ALA A 23 -3.08 -11.07 -9.85
N ALA A 24 -4.09 -11.93 -9.74
CA ALA A 24 -4.05 -13.31 -10.20
C ALA A 24 -3.88 -13.46 -11.72
N THR A 25 -4.17 -12.42 -12.51
CA THR A 25 -3.95 -12.41 -13.97
C THR A 25 -2.56 -11.90 -14.38
N LEU A 26 -1.83 -11.25 -13.46
CA LEU A 26 -0.52 -10.69 -13.77
C LEU A 26 0.58 -11.77 -13.66
N PRO A 27 1.62 -11.73 -14.51
CA PRO A 27 2.75 -12.67 -14.42
C PRO A 27 3.49 -12.65 -13.08
N SER A 28 3.50 -11.51 -12.39
CA SER A 28 4.14 -11.38 -11.08
C SER A 28 3.47 -12.21 -10.00
N LYS A 29 2.16 -12.49 -10.15
CA LYS A 29 1.30 -13.13 -9.13
C LYS A 29 1.52 -12.49 -7.74
N LYS A 30 1.62 -11.16 -7.69
CA LYS A 30 1.86 -10.39 -6.46
C LYS A 30 0.84 -9.30 -6.26
N ILE A 31 0.42 -9.14 -4.99
CA ILE A 31 -0.42 -8.05 -4.52
C ILE A 31 0.23 -7.39 -3.31
N LEU A 32 0.29 -6.06 -3.32
CA LEU A 32 0.70 -5.24 -2.19
C LEU A 32 -0.54 -4.80 -1.41
N VAL A 33 -0.52 -4.96 -0.09
CA VAL A 33 -1.65 -4.62 0.78
C VAL A 33 -1.17 -3.72 1.91
N ALA A 34 -1.62 -2.46 1.94
CA ALA A 34 -1.42 -1.60 3.10
C ALA A 34 -2.27 -2.09 4.27
N SER A 35 -1.67 -2.31 5.44
CA SER A 35 -2.41 -2.78 6.62
C SER A 35 -1.65 -2.47 7.90
N THR A 36 -2.13 -1.49 8.66
CA THR A 36 -1.51 -1.06 9.92
C THR A 36 -1.62 -2.10 11.03
N THR A 37 -2.79 -2.69 11.24
CA THR A 37 -3.05 -3.67 12.34
C THR A 37 -3.06 -5.12 11.86
N GLY A 38 -2.79 -5.37 10.58
CA GLY A 38 -2.91 -6.70 9.96
C GLY A 38 -4.32 -7.12 9.51
N ARG A 39 -5.40 -6.41 9.89
CA ARG A 39 -6.78 -6.80 9.55
C ARG A 39 -7.03 -6.93 8.04
N SER A 40 -6.66 -5.94 7.24
CA SER A 40 -6.83 -6.00 5.77
C SER A 40 -6.01 -7.11 5.14
N ALA A 41 -4.79 -7.35 5.65
CA ALA A 41 -3.93 -8.44 5.18
C ALA A 41 -4.53 -9.81 5.46
N LYS A 42 -5.19 -10.00 6.62
CA LYS A 42 -5.91 -11.23 6.94
C LYS A 42 -7.09 -11.46 6.00
N ILE A 43 -7.87 -10.42 5.69
CA ILE A 43 -8.96 -10.52 4.70
C ILE A 43 -8.40 -10.91 3.33
N ALA A 44 -7.28 -10.31 2.92
CA ALA A 44 -6.62 -10.64 1.66
C ALA A 44 -6.17 -12.11 1.62
N LEU A 45 -5.61 -12.61 2.73
CA LEU A 45 -5.20 -13.99 2.89
C LEU A 45 -6.36 -14.98 2.74
N ASP A 46 -7.54 -14.64 3.26
CA ASP A 46 -8.71 -15.51 3.22
C ASP A 46 -9.33 -15.66 1.82
N ILE A 47 -9.07 -14.71 0.91
CA ILE A 47 -9.67 -14.69 -0.44
C ILE A 47 -8.66 -14.90 -1.57
N ALA A 48 -7.36 -14.81 -1.28
CA ALA A 48 -6.32 -14.98 -2.28
C ALA A 48 -6.19 -16.46 -2.68
N PRO A 49 -6.01 -16.77 -3.99
CA PRO A 49 -5.65 -18.12 -4.40
C PRO A 49 -4.22 -18.46 -3.95
N ASP A 50 -3.93 -19.76 -3.80
CA ASP A 50 -2.66 -20.26 -3.24
C ASP A 50 -1.41 -19.80 -3.99
N ASP A 51 -1.52 -19.56 -5.30
CA ASP A 51 -0.41 -19.11 -6.16
C ASP A 51 -0.15 -17.60 -6.09
N LEU A 52 -1.03 -16.82 -5.43
CA LEU A 52 -0.89 -15.38 -5.29
C LEU A 52 -0.11 -15.01 -4.03
N LYS A 53 0.99 -14.26 -4.21
CA LYS A 53 1.82 -13.78 -3.10
C LYS A 53 1.37 -12.41 -2.61
N ILE A 54 0.87 -12.39 -1.38
CA ILE A 54 0.60 -11.17 -0.62
C ILE A 54 1.89 -10.63 -0.03
N VAL A 55 2.15 -9.34 -0.26
CA VAL A 55 3.15 -8.56 0.44
C VAL A 55 2.43 -7.46 1.20
N THR A 56 2.43 -7.57 2.52
CA THR A 56 1.78 -6.62 3.40
C THR A 56 2.77 -5.54 3.81
N ILE A 57 2.39 -4.28 3.70
CA ILE A 57 3.21 -3.15 4.15
C ILE A 57 2.48 -2.50 5.32
N THR A 58 3.15 -2.39 6.46
CA THR A 58 2.65 -1.73 7.67
C THR A 58 3.41 -0.42 7.93
N HIS A 59 2.95 0.34 8.91
CA HIS A 59 3.64 1.50 9.42
C HIS A 59 5.05 1.15 9.92
N HIS A 60 5.97 2.10 9.83
CA HIS A 60 7.24 1.97 10.54
C HIS A 60 7.00 1.92 12.05
N THR A 61 7.81 1.15 12.76
CA THR A 61 7.86 1.20 14.23
C THR A 61 8.15 2.63 14.67
N GLY A 62 7.39 3.15 15.64
CA GLY A 62 7.48 4.54 16.05
C GLY A 62 6.48 5.49 15.39
N PHE A 63 5.53 5.00 14.57
CA PHE A 63 4.60 5.87 13.85
C PHE A 63 3.62 6.58 14.79
N GLU A 64 2.90 5.81 15.62
CA GLU A 64 1.97 6.32 16.64
C GLU A 64 2.74 6.75 17.90
N GLU A 65 3.56 5.84 18.45
CA GLU A 65 4.39 6.06 19.64
C GLU A 65 5.79 5.43 19.46
N PRO A 66 6.85 6.02 20.04
CA PRO A 66 8.21 5.47 19.98
C PRO A 66 8.27 4.00 20.39
N ASP A 67 9.04 3.19 19.66
CA ASP A 67 9.27 1.76 19.91
C ASP A 67 8.03 0.85 19.82
N ILE A 68 6.86 1.39 19.46
CA ILE A 68 5.63 0.62 19.27
C ILE A 68 5.40 0.30 17.79
N GLN A 69 4.93 -0.93 17.55
CA GLN A 69 4.45 -1.41 16.26
C GLN A 69 2.99 -1.86 16.41
N GLU A 70 2.10 -1.29 15.60
CA GLU A 70 0.65 -1.52 15.68
C GLU A 70 0.22 -2.86 15.07
N PHE A 71 1.08 -3.47 14.26
CA PHE A 71 0.78 -4.72 13.56
C PHE A 71 0.74 -5.91 14.53
N ASP A 72 -0.34 -6.70 14.47
CA ASP A 72 -0.50 -7.89 15.31
C ASP A 72 0.53 -8.99 14.94
N GLU A 73 1.38 -9.36 15.90
CA GLU A 73 2.42 -10.38 15.70
C GLU A 73 1.86 -11.77 15.39
N GLY A 74 0.65 -12.10 15.88
CA GLY A 74 -0.03 -13.36 15.55
C GLY A 74 -0.45 -13.40 14.07
N ILE A 75 -1.01 -12.31 13.55
CA ILE A 75 -1.34 -12.16 12.13
C ILE A 75 -0.06 -12.19 11.27
N LYS A 76 1.01 -11.55 11.72
CA LYS A 76 2.30 -11.56 11.01
C LYS A 76 2.84 -12.98 10.86
N LYS A 77 2.91 -13.71 11.97
CA LYS A 77 3.35 -15.11 11.99
C LYS A 77 2.47 -15.97 11.06
N LEU A 78 1.15 -15.81 11.12
CA LEU A 78 0.22 -16.51 10.23
C LEU A 78 0.50 -16.25 8.74
N LEU A 79 0.76 -14.99 8.36
CA LEU A 79 1.08 -14.63 6.98
C LEU A 79 2.41 -15.25 6.54
N GLU A 80 3.44 -15.15 7.37
CA GLU A 80 4.78 -15.66 7.07
C GLU A 80 4.82 -17.19 6.98
N GLU A 81 4.12 -17.90 7.87
CA GLU A 81 3.97 -19.36 7.84
C GLU A 81 3.29 -19.86 6.55
N ARG A 82 2.41 -19.05 5.96
CA ARG A 82 1.79 -19.33 4.65
C ARG A 82 2.62 -18.83 3.46
N GLY A 83 3.86 -18.39 3.70
CA GLY A 83 4.79 -17.97 2.67
C GLY A 83 4.46 -16.62 2.03
N HIS A 84 3.79 -15.74 2.78
CA HIS A 84 3.61 -14.32 2.47
C HIS A 84 4.66 -13.48 3.20
N ARG A 85 4.69 -12.17 2.94
CA ARG A 85 5.68 -11.26 3.54
C ARG A 85 5.00 -10.08 4.22
N VAL A 86 5.55 -9.65 5.36
CA VAL A 86 5.20 -8.40 6.03
C VAL A 86 6.43 -7.49 6.04
N LEU A 87 6.25 -6.23 5.63
CA LEU A 87 7.30 -5.21 5.58
C LEU A 87 6.94 -4.06 6.54
N THR A 88 7.84 -3.82 7.49
CA THR A 88 7.88 -2.64 8.34
C THR A 88 9.05 -1.77 7.87
N ALA A 89 8.76 -0.58 7.33
CA ALA A 89 9.79 0.33 6.83
C ALA A 89 9.31 1.78 6.84
N THR A 90 10.25 2.71 6.70
CA THR A 90 9.95 4.14 6.59
C THR A 90 9.03 4.44 5.40
N HIS A 91 8.05 5.32 5.59
CA HIS A 91 7.12 5.76 4.54
C HIS A 91 7.84 6.56 3.45
N ALA A 92 7.89 6.03 2.23
CA ALA A 92 8.70 6.57 1.13
C ALA A 92 8.32 7.99 0.68
N LEU A 93 7.04 8.40 0.82
CA LEU A 93 6.56 9.73 0.40
C LEU A 93 6.51 10.74 1.56
N SER A 94 7.26 10.50 2.64
CA SER A 94 7.47 11.52 3.67
C SER A 94 8.84 11.40 4.35
N ALA A 95 9.32 10.18 4.59
CA ALA A 95 10.66 9.88 5.08
C ALA A 95 11.17 10.86 6.16
N GLY A 96 12.41 11.33 6.01
CA GLY A 96 12.99 12.34 6.90
C GLY A 96 12.31 13.72 6.78
N GLU A 97 11.69 14.06 5.65
CA GLU A 97 11.03 15.37 5.48
C GLU A 97 9.87 15.58 6.46
N ARG A 98 9.25 14.49 6.94
CA ARG A 98 8.23 14.56 7.99
C ARG A 98 8.73 15.25 9.26
N CYS A 99 9.99 15.07 9.64
CA CYS A 99 10.55 15.71 10.83
C CYS A 99 10.69 17.23 10.61
N LEU A 100 11.03 17.65 9.39
CA LEU A 100 11.15 19.06 9.03
C LEU A 100 9.79 19.74 9.11
N ARG A 101 8.73 19.12 8.57
CA ARG A 101 7.36 19.63 8.71
C ARG A 101 6.94 19.74 10.18
N LYS A 102 7.17 18.70 10.99
CA LYS A 102 6.77 18.72 12.41
C LYS A 102 7.52 19.80 13.22
N LYS A 103 8.79 20.03 12.92
CA LYS A 103 9.66 20.96 13.69
C LYS A 103 9.59 22.40 13.21
N PHE A 104 9.56 22.61 11.90
CA PHE A 104 9.70 23.94 11.28
C PHE A 104 8.45 24.38 10.51
N GLY A 105 7.44 23.51 10.37
CA GLY A 105 6.30 23.75 9.49
C GLY A 105 6.66 23.61 8.01
N GLY A 106 5.75 24.05 7.14
CA GLY A 106 5.91 24.07 5.69
C GLY A 106 5.45 22.80 4.96
N ILE A 107 5.77 22.72 3.66
CA ILE A 107 5.56 21.56 2.79
C ILE A 107 6.85 21.27 2.01
N TYR A 108 7.23 20.00 1.92
CA TYR A 108 8.50 19.55 1.34
C TYR A 108 8.27 18.65 0.11
N PRO A 109 9.26 18.47 -0.79
CA PRO A 109 9.08 17.82 -2.08
C PRO A 109 8.33 16.46 -2.04
N LEU A 110 8.67 15.55 -1.12
CA LEU A 110 7.98 14.25 -1.02
C LEU A 110 6.52 14.42 -0.62
N GLU A 111 6.23 15.37 0.28
CA GLU A 111 4.88 15.68 0.68
C GLU A 111 4.08 16.42 -0.40
N ILE A 112 4.74 17.24 -1.24
CA ILE A 112 4.09 17.83 -2.42
C ILE A 112 3.61 16.70 -3.35
N ILE A 113 4.49 15.75 -3.67
CA ILE A 113 4.15 14.59 -4.49
C ILE A 113 3.02 13.76 -3.86
N ALA A 114 3.10 13.50 -2.55
CA ALA A 114 2.05 12.81 -1.81
C ALA A 114 0.70 13.53 -1.93
N ASN A 115 0.68 14.86 -1.76
CA ASN A 115 -0.54 15.67 -1.86
C ASN A 115 -1.07 15.75 -3.29
N THR A 116 -0.20 15.74 -4.31
CA THR A 116 -0.64 15.60 -5.70
C THR A 116 -1.34 14.26 -5.94
N LEU A 117 -0.81 13.16 -5.39
CA LEU A 117 -1.46 11.84 -5.52
C LEU A 117 -2.79 11.76 -4.76
N ARG A 118 -2.92 12.46 -3.63
CA ARG A 118 -4.18 12.57 -2.87
C ARG A 118 -5.31 13.25 -3.64
N MET A 119 -4.99 14.01 -4.69
CA MET A 119 -6.01 14.54 -5.61
C MET A 119 -6.79 13.42 -6.31
N PHE A 120 -6.27 12.19 -6.36
CA PHE A 120 -7.00 11.00 -6.80
C PHE A 120 -7.72 10.31 -5.64
N SER A 121 -7.00 10.02 -4.54
CA SER A 121 -7.50 9.59 -3.24
C SER A 121 -6.32 9.37 -2.28
N GLU A 122 -6.58 9.31 -0.96
CA GLU A 122 -5.55 8.85 0.00
C GLU A 122 -5.04 7.44 -0.36
N GLY A 123 -5.95 6.54 -0.75
CA GLY A 123 -5.60 5.18 -1.12
C GLY A 123 -4.69 5.08 -2.35
N VAL A 124 -4.85 5.94 -3.36
CA VAL A 124 -3.94 5.99 -4.52
C VAL A 124 -2.54 6.45 -4.11
N LYS A 125 -2.45 7.48 -3.26
CA LYS A 125 -1.16 7.91 -2.67
C LYS A 125 -0.51 6.76 -1.93
N VAL A 126 -1.26 6.05 -1.07
CA VAL A 126 -0.75 4.92 -0.29
C VAL A 126 -0.28 3.78 -1.21
N ALA A 127 -1.04 3.44 -2.25
CA ALA A 127 -0.66 2.42 -3.22
C ALA A 127 0.68 2.72 -3.90
N VAL A 128 0.94 3.98 -4.25
CA VAL A 128 2.24 4.42 -4.77
C VAL A 128 3.33 4.29 -3.70
N GLU A 129 3.10 4.79 -2.48
CA GLU A 129 4.07 4.76 -1.39
C GLU A 129 4.53 3.35 -1.03
N ILE A 130 3.59 2.41 -0.85
CA ILE A 130 3.93 1.02 -0.50
C ILE A 130 4.62 0.28 -1.65
N SER A 131 4.38 0.70 -2.91
CA SER A 131 5.05 0.13 -4.07
C SER A 131 6.54 0.47 -4.10
N LEU A 132 6.89 1.70 -3.73
CA LEU A 132 8.28 2.13 -3.58
C LEU A 132 8.97 1.38 -2.44
N MET A 133 8.30 1.30 -1.28
CA MET A 133 8.82 0.58 -0.11
C MET A 133 9.08 -0.90 -0.42
N ALA A 134 8.13 -1.56 -1.10
CA ALA A 134 8.28 -2.97 -1.49
C ALA A 134 9.41 -3.19 -2.51
N ALA A 135 9.60 -2.24 -3.44
CA ALA A 135 10.69 -2.30 -4.42
C ALA A 135 12.06 -2.10 -3.75
N ASP A 136 12.18 -1.14 -2.83
CA ASP A 136 13.40 -0.89 -2.07
C ASP A 136 13.79 -2.08 -1.19
N ALA A 137 12.81 -2.81 -0.66
CA ALA A 137 13.02 -4.03 0.11
C ALA A 137 13.28 -5.29 -0.74
N GLY A 138 13.28 -5.18 -2.08
CA GLY A 138 13.47 -6.32 -2.99
C GLY A 138 12.31 -7.33 -3.01
N LEU A 139 11.12 -6.93 -2.54
CA LEU A 139 9.94 -7.82 -2.47
C LEU A 139 9.19 -7.90 -3.81
N VAL A 140 9.37 -6.89 -4.66
CA VAL A 140 8.83 -6.84 -6.04
C VAL A 140 9.94 -6.52 -7.04
N LYS A 141 9.76 -6.95 -8.30
CA LYS A 141 10.68 -6.58 -9.39
C LYS A 141 10.14 -5.36 -10.12
N THR A 142 11.00 -4.40 -10.42
CA THR A 142 10.66 -3.17 -11.16
C THR A 142 10.35 -3.42 -12.65
N ALA A 143 10.70 -4.60 -13.16
CA ALA A 143 10.36 -5.04 -14.52
C ALA A 143 8.93 -5.61 -14.64
N GLU A 144 8.27 -5.93 -13.52
CA GLU A 144 6.97 -6.61 -13.50
C GLU A 144 5.84 -5.65 -13.07
N LEU A 145 4.61 -5.94 -13.51
CA LEU A 145 3.42 -5.25 -13.00
C LEU A 145 2.95 -5.89 -11.71
N ILE A 146 2.51 -5.09 -10.76
CA ILE A 146 1.88 -5.54 -9.50
C ILE A 146 0.56 -4.81 -9.29
N VAL A 147 -0.28 -5.34 -8.40
CA VAL A 147 -1.45 -4.61 -7.88
C VAL A 147 -1.12 -4.12 -6.47
N ALA A 148 -1.37 -2.86 -6.17
CA ALA A 148 -1.18 -2.27 -4.85
C ALA A 148 -2.49 -1.69 -4.31
N CYS A 149 -2.79 -1.97 -3.05
CA CYS A 149 -4.01 -1.54 -2.37
C CYS A 149 -3.69 -0.57 -1.24
N GLY A 150 -4.41 0.55 -1.22
CA GLY A 150 -4.36 1.56 -0.15
C GLY A 150 -5.76 1.97 0.29
N GLY A 151 -5.84 2.76 1.36
CA GLY A 151 -7.11 3.23 1.89
C GLY A 151 -7.03 4.57 2.60
N THR A 152 -8.21 5.10 2.93
CA THR A 152 -8.41 6.35 3.67
C THR A 152 -8.75 6.06 5.13
N GLY A 153 -7.96 6.58 6.07
CA GLY A 153 -8.19 6.38 7.51
C GLY A 153 -7.93 4.92 7.93
N SER A 154 -8.96 4.07 7.86
CA SER A 154 -8.89 2.63 8.13
C SER A 154 -9.34 1.80 6.92
N GLY A 155 -8.80 0.59 6.83
CA GLY A 155 -9.13 -0.35 5.76
C GLY A 155 -8.59 0.06 4.40
N LEU A 156 -9.24 -0.40 3.33
CA LEU A 156 -8.84 -0.17 1.94
C LEU A 156 -10.01 0.35 1.13
N ASP A 157 -9.73 1.28 0.21
CA ASP A 157 -10.73 1.84 -0.71
C ASP A 157 -10.18 2.11 -2.12
N SER A 158 -8.91 1.81 -2.36
CA SER A 158 -8.27 2.05 -3.65
C SER A 158 -7.35 0.89 -4.02
N ALA A 159 -7.39 0.47 -5.28
CA ALA A 159 -6.49 -0.54 -5.84
C ALA A 159 -5.97 -0.11 -7.21
N VAL A 160 -4.66 -0.24 -7.42
CA VAL A 160 -3.94 0.31 -8.57
C VAL A 160 -2.97 -0.71 -9.14
N VAL A 161 -2.96 -0.86 -10.47
CA VAL A 161 -1.91 -1.60 -11.17
C VAL A 161 -0.71 -0.67 -11.36
N ILE A 162 0.45 -1.08 -10.89
CA ILE A 162 1.66 -0.27 -10.86
C ILE A 162 2.82 -1.05 -11.48
N LYS A 163 3.62 -0.37 -12.30
CA LYS A 163 5.01 -0.78 -12.58
C LYS A 163 5.89 -0.07 -11.55
N PRO A 164 6.44 -0.79 -10.55
CA PRO A 164 7.14 -0.14 -9.45
C PRO A 164 8.52 0.35 -9.89
N ALA A 165 9.05 1.31 -9.13
CA ALA A 165 10.43 1.76 -9.21
C ALA A 165 10.99 1.85 -7.78
N ASN A 166 12.32 1.88 -7.65
CA ASN A 166 12.96 2.22 -6.38
C ASN A 166 12.76 3.70 -6.05
N SER A 167 12.77 4.06 -4.76
CA SER A 167 12.56 5.44 -4.33
C SER A 167 13.58 6.44 -4.90
N SER A 168 14.82 6.01 -5.11
CA SER A 168 15.86 6.81 -5.77
C SER A 168 15.54 7.15 -7.22
N ASN A 169 14.67 6.36 -7.87
CA ASN A 169 14.19 6.54 -9.23
C ASN A 169 12.66 6.72 -9.25
N LEU A 170 12.11 7.43 -8.25
CA LEU A 170 10.67 7.60 -8.04
C LEU A 170 9.88 7.89 -9.33
N PHE A 171 10.39 8.79 -10.17
CA PHE A 171 9.72 9.24 -11.38
C PHE A 171 9.75 8.21 -12.52
N ASP A 172 10.38 7.04 -12.34
CA ASP A 172 10.27 5.89 -13.25
C ASP A 172 9.07 5.00 -12.92
N LEU A 173 8.45 5.16 -11.75
CA LEU A 173 7.21 4.46 -11.39
C LEU A 173 6.11 4.82 -12.39
N ARG A 174 5.29 3.84 -12.77
CA ARG A 174 4.12 4.07 -13.63
C ARG A 174 2.87 3.56 -12.96
N ILE A 175 1.90 4.45 -12.79
CA ILE A 175 0.51 4.10 -12.51
C ILE A 175 -0.10 3.65 -13.85
N VAL A 176 -0.41 2.37 -13.97
CA VAL A 176 -0.85 1.76 -15.24
C VAL A 176 -2.37 1.78 -15.36
N GLU A 177 -3.07 1.44 -14.27
CA GLU A 177 -4.52 1.34 -14.24
C GLU A 177 -5.03 1.56 -12.81
N ILE A 178 -6.06 2.38 -12.64
CA ILE A 178 -6.79 2.50 -11.36
C ILE A 178 -7.99 1.55 -11.44
N LEU A 179 -8.00 0.52 -10.60
CA LEU A 179 -9.03 -0.52 -10.59
C LEU A 179 -10.26 -0.04 -9.84
N CYS A 180 -10.06 0.54 -8.66
CA CYS A 180 -11.08 1.20 -7.87
C CYS A 180 -10.50 2.35 -7.04
N MET A 181 -11.35 3.34 -6.72
CA MET A 181 -11.06 4.44 -5.80
C MET A 181 -12.38 5.11 -5.36
N PRO A 182 -12.40 5.90 -4.27
CA PRO A 182 -13.57 6.71 -3.93
C PRO A 182 -13.80 7.85 -4.93
N GLN A 183 -15.06 8.21 -5.17
CA GLN A 183 -15.45 9.34 -6.03
C GLN A 183 -15.45 10.68 -5.28
N ASN A 184 -15.84 10.66 -4.01
CA ASN A 184 -15.86 11.83 -3.13
C ASN A 184 -14.90 11.56 -1.99
N PHE A 185 -13.97 12.48 -1.73
CA PHE A 185 -12.96 12.38 -0.66
C PHE A 185 -12.54 13.78 -0.21
#